data_AF-A0A1V3NHJ8-F1
#
_entry.id   AF-A0A1V3NHJ8-F1
#
_cell.length_a   1.000
_cell.length_b   1.000
_cell.length_c   1.000
_cell.angle_alpha   90.00
_cell.angle_beta   90.00
_cell.angle_gamma   90.00
#
_symmetry.space_group_name_H-M   'P 1'
#
loop_
_entity.id
_entity.type
_entity.pdbx_description
1 polymer ?
#
loop_
_entity_poly.entity_id
_entity_poly.type
_entity_poly.pdbx_seq_one_letter_code
_entity_poly.pdbx_strand_id
1 'polypeptide(L)' 'MTGEELKQVLRRWGLNAAQGAKVLCVHSNKLSEYLEDVSRIPCAVRFHVEALEQLPEDKRRVLIEQRVRRKAHEG' A
#
# COMPACT_ATOMS: atom_id res chain seq x y z
N MET A 1 -7.36 -11.00 2.22
CA MET A 1 -7.24 -9.57 1.89
C MET A 1 -8.33 -9.18 0.92
N THR A 2 -9.39 -8.63 1.49
CA THR A 2 -10.47 -7.85 0.86
C THR A 2 -10.06 -6.38 0.75
N GLY A 3 -10.85 -5.57 0.05
CA GLY A 3 -10.69 -4.12 0.00
C GLY A 3 -10.75 -3.47 1.37
N GLU A 4 -11.66 -3.92 2.24
CA GLU A 4 -11.77 -3.41 3.61
C GLU A 4 -10.54 -3.75 4.48
N GLU A 5 -10.00 -4.96 4.38
CA GLU A 5 -8.75 -5.33 5.06
C GLU A 5 -7.59 -4.45 4.59
N LEU A 6 -7.52 -4.15 3.28
CA LEU A 6 -6.51 -3.26 2.73
C LEU A 6 -6.71 -1.79 3.18
N LYS A 7 -7.95 -1.30 3.25
CA LYS A 7 -8.29 0.02 3.81
C LYS A 7 -7.80 0.16 5.24
N GLN A 8 -7.99 -0.87 6.07
CA GLN A 8 -7.53 -0.88 7.45
C GLN A 8 -6.00 -0.85 7.55
N VAL A 9 -5.30 -1.64 6.72
CA VAL A 9 -3.83 -1.60 6.64
C VAL A 9 -3.32 -0.19 6.33
N LEU A 10 -3.87 0.47 5.30
CA LEU A 10 -3.48 1.82 4.94
C LEU A 10 -3.73 2.83 6.06
N ARG A 11 -4.86 2.72 6.76
CA ARG A 11 -5.17 3.56 7.93
C ARG A 11 -4.17 3.35 9.07
N ARG A 12 -3.80 2.10 9.39
CA ARG A 12 -2.78 1.80 10.41
C ARG A 12 -1.41 2.39 10.05
N TRP A 13 -1.08 2.42 8.76
CA TRP A 13 0.15 3.04 8.29
C TRP A 13 0.05 4.57 8.14
N GLY A 14 -1.11 5.17 8.40
CA GLY A 14 -1.34 6.61 8.26
C GLY A 14 -1.31 7.11 6.81
N LEU A 15 -1.65 6.25 5.85
CA LEU A 15 -1.57 6.56 4.42
C LEU A 15 -2.95 6.86 3.82
N ASN A 16 -3.00 7.87 2.96
CA ASN A 16 -4.11 8.05 2.01
C ASN A 16 -3.94 7.14 0.79
N ALA A 17 -4.95 7.06 -0.08
CA ALA A 17 -4.93 6.21 -1.27
C ALA A 17 -3.74 6.51 -2.20
N ALA A 18 -3.41 7.77 -2.47
CA ALA A 18 -2.29 8.12 -3.35
C ALA A 18 -0.93 7.68 -2.78
N GLN A 19 -0.75 7.82 -1.46
CA GLN A 19 0.44 7.35 -0.76
C GLN A 19 0.50 5.81 -0.71
N GLY A 20 -0.62 5.16 -0.45
CA GLY A 20 -0.74 3.71 -0.48
C GLY A 20 -0.35 3.14 -1.85
N ALA A 21 -0.79 3.79 -2.93
CA ALA A 21 -0.46 3.38 -4.30
C ALA A 21 1.05 3.42 -4.56
N LYS A 22 1.72 4.48 -4.08
CA LYS A 22 3.19 4.58 -4.14
C LYS A 22 3.88 3.49 -3.34
N VAL A 23 3.44 3.22 -2.10
CA VAL A 23 4.08 2.26 -1.20
C VAL A 23 3.95 0.82 -1.71
N LEU A 24 2.79 0.51 -2.28
CA LEU A 24 2.45 -0.81 -2.85
C LEU A 24 2.87 -0.94 -4.31
N CYS A 25 3.47 0.10 -4.90
CA CYS A 25 3.91 0.14 -6.30
C CYS A 25 2.79 -0.24 -7.30
N VAL A 26 1.60 0.31 -7.11
CA VAL A 26 0.46 0.13 -8.02
C VAL A 26 -0.03 1.49 -8.53
N HIS A 27 -0.69 1.49 -9.69
CA HIS A 27 -1.36 2.70 -10.15
C HIS A 27 -2.50 3.10 -9.19
N SER A 28 -2.72 4.40 -9.02
CA SER A 28 -3.73 4.94 -8.09
C SER A 28 -5.15 4.48 -8.43
N ASN A 29 -5.49 4.41 -9.72
CA ASN A 29 -6.77 3.87 -10.18
C ASN A 29 -6.97 2.42 -9.76
N LYS A 30 -5.94 1.57 -9.89
CA LYS A 30 -5.99 0.17 -9.49
C LYS A 30 -6.11 0.01 -7.99
N LEU A 31 -5.39 0.82 -7.21
CA LEU A 31 -5.60 0.80 -5.77
C LEU A 31 -7.03 1.19 -5.40
N SER A 32 -7.62 2.22 -6.03
CA SER A 32 -9.02 2.57 -5.77
C SER A 32 -9.98 1.43 -6.10
N GLU A 33 -9.82 0.74 -7.23
CA GLU A 33 -10.62 -0.45 -7.56
C GLU A 33 -10.50 -1.55 -6.49
N TYR A 34 -9.29 -1.75 -5.94
CA TYR A 34 -9.06 -2.73 -4.87
C TYR A 34 -9.73 -2.33 -3.56
N LEU A 35 -9.63 -1.05 -3.18
CA LEU A 35 -10.20 -0.53 -1.94
C LEU A 35 -11.74 -0.59 -1.97
N GLU A 36 -12.35 -0.43 -3.14
CA GLU A 36 -13.81 -0.50 -3.34
C GLU A 36 -14.31 -1.92 -3.67
N ASP A 37 -13.45 -2.94 -3.57
CA ASP A 37 -13.77 -4.34 -3.92
C ASP A 37 -14.31 -4.53 -5.36
N VAL A 38 -14.04 -3.59 -6.26
CA VAL A 38 -14.40 -3.64 -7.69
C VAL A 38 -13.51 -4.64 -8.43
N SER A 39 -12.24 -4.70 -8.04
CA SER A 39 -11.24 -5.60 -8.63
C SER A 39 -10.61 -6.47 -7.56
N ARG A 40 -10.35 -7.74 -7.91
CA ARG A 40 -9.63 -8.66 -7.03
C ARG A 40 -8.22 -8.14 -6.77
N ILE A 41 -7.81 -8.15 -5.50
CA ILE A 41 -6.46 -7.81 -5.07
C ILE A 41 -5.47 -8.90 -5.55
N PRO A 42 -4.43 -8.53 -6.32
CA PRO A 42 -3.41 -9.48 -6.76
C PRO A 42 -2.60 -10.04 -5.58
N CYS A 43 -2.13 -11.29 -5.71
CA CYS A 43 -1.27 -11.93 -4.71
C CYS A 43 0.00 -11.11 -4.40
N ALA A 44 0.55 -10.40 -5.40
CA ALA A 44 1.71 -9.54 -5.21
C ALA A 44 1.45 -8.40 -4.20
N VAL A 45 0.28 -7.75 -4.27
CA VAL A 45 -0.10 -6.69 -3.31
C VAL A 45 -0.26 -7.27 -1.91
N ARG A 46 -0.90 -8.44 -1.78
CA ARG A 46 -1.04 -9.14 -0.51
C ARG A 46 0.32 -9.49 0.10
N PHE A 47 1.20 -10.11 -0.68
CA PHE A 47 2.54 -10.47 -0.25
C PHE A 47 3.34 -9.24 0.20
N HIS A 48 3.22 -8.12 -0.52
CA HIS A 48 3.92 -6.89 -0.17
C HIS A 48 3.43 -6.28 1.15
N VAL A 49 2.13 -6.36 1.42
CA VAL A 49 1.55 -5.98 2.72
C VAL A 49 2.06 -6.89 3.83
N GLU A 50 1.98 -8.21 3.63
CA GLU A 50 2.46 -9.20 4.60
C GLU A 50 3.95 -9.03 4.92
N ALA A 51 4.77 -8.75 3.90
CA ALA A 51 6.20 -8.52 4.07
C ALA A 51 6.50 -7.25 4.89
N LEU A 52 5.72 -6.17 4.67
CA LEU A 52 5.87 -4.95 5.46
C LEU A 52 5.40 -5.14 6.91
N GLU A 53 4.31 -5.87 7.14
CA GLU A 53 3.78 -6.15 8.49
C GLU A 53 4.72 -7.02 9.34
N GLN A 54 5.58 -7.83 8.72
CA GLN A 54 6.61 -8.61 9.42
C GLN A 54 7.79 -7.77 9.95
N LEU A 55 7.93 -6.52 9.50
CA LEU A 55 8.98 -5.63 9.98
C LEU A 55 8.61 -5.04 11.34
N PRO A 56 9.59 -4.81 12.23
CA PRO A 56 9.41 -3.96 13.41
C PRO A 56 8.79 -2.61 13.02
N GLU A 57 7.90 -2.10 13.86
CA GLU A 57 7.09 -0.91 13.54
C GLU A 57 7.96 0.31 13.15
N ASP A 58 9.05 0.53 13.86
CA ASP A 58 10.01 1.60 13.61
C ASP A 58 10.62 1.48 12.21
N LYS A 59 11.07 0.28 11.83
CA LYS A 59 11.64 0.01 10.50
C LYS A 59 10.60 0.11 9.41
N ARG A 60 9.39 -0.41 9.64
CA ARG A 60 8.26 -0.30 8.71
C ARG A 60 7.93 1.16 8.44
N ARG A 61 7.81 1.97 9.49
CA ARG A 61 7.50 3.41 9.38
C ARG A 61 8.55 4.14 8.54
N VAL A 62 9.84 3.93 8.84
CA VAL A 62 10.95 4.53 8.08
C VAL A 62 10.89 4.15 6.60
N LEU A 63 10.68 2.87 6.28
CA LEU A 63 10.57 2.41 4.89
C LEU A 63 9.36 3.01 4.16
N ILE A 64 8.21 3.08 4.82
CA ILE A 64 6.99 3.68 4.27
C ILE A 64 7.22 5.16 3.97
N GLU A 65 7.78 5.92 4.92
CA GLU A 65 8.10 7.34 4.73
C GLU A 65 9.05 7.56 3.54
N GLN A 66 10.11 6.75 3.45
CA GLN A 66 11.05 6.81 2.33
C GLN A 66 10.37 6.56 0.99
N ARG A 67 9.48 5.56 0.90
CA ARG A 67 8.72 5.26 -0.32
C ARG A 67 7.75 6.37 -0.70
N VAL A 68 7.05 6.97 0.26
CA VAL A 68 6.14 8.09 0.00
C VAL A 68 6.89 9.31 -0.55
N ARG A 69 8.09 9.57 -0.01
CA ARG A 69 8.97 10.68 -0.43
C ARG A 69 9.68 10.45 -1.76
N ARG A 70 9.77 9.21 -2.27
CA ARG A 70 10.31 8.97 -3.61
C ARG A 70 9.49 9.78 -4.61
N LYS A 71 10.19 10.57 -5.43
CA LYS A 71 9.60 11.13 -6.64
C LYS A 71 9.14 9.94 -7.49
N ALA A 72 7.94 10.04 -8.05
CA ALA A 72 7.53 9.06 -9.05
C ALA A 72 8.62 9.08 -10.14
N HIS A 73 9.20 7.94 -10.46
CA HIS A 73 10.07 7.87 -11.62
C HIS A 73 9.21 8.26 -12.82
N GLU A 74 9.53 9.38 -13.46
CA GLU A 74 9.11 9.69 -14.81
C GLU A 74 9.69 8.57 -15.69
N GLY A 75 8.83 7.62 -16.06
CA GLY A 75 9.14 6.48 -16.91
C GLY A 75 8.04 6.32 -17.92
#